data_AF-A0AAD6CBK2-F1
#
_entry.id   AF-A0AAD6CBK2-F1
#
_cell.length_a   1.000
_cell.length_b   1.000
_cell.length_c   1.000
_cell.angle_alpha   90.00
_cell.angle_beta   90.00
_cell.angle_gamma   90.00
#
_symmetry.space_group_name_H-M   'P 1'
#
loop_
_entity.id
_entity.type
_entity.pdbx_description
1 polymer ?
#
loop_
_entity_poly.entity_id
_entity_poly.type
_entity_poly.pdbx_seq_one_letter_code
_entity_poly.pdbx_strand_id
1 'polypeptide(L)'
;MPTLAKDLLPPSKFHPSIHPHVDSVAAEVDDYFLRNWPFRSEKERAKFRAAGFSRVTCLYFPLAMDDRIGFACRLLTVLFLIDDLLEEMGLDEGSEYNEKLISISRGEIPPDRNIPVEWIMHDLWEDVKACDAVLGEQIMEPVFTFMRAQTDKSRLAIHQLGEYLEYREKDVGQALLSALQRYTMKIHLTEEDLRIAAPVERNCAKHIAVLNDIYSWNKELLASETLHHEGAAICSSVQVLSEETALNHAAAQRVLWTMCREWESVHRELVREREEIGCKGDLLDYIHGLEYQMSGNERWSESTPRYHF
;
A
#
# COMPACT_ATOMS: atom_id res chain seq x y z
N MET A 1 6.41 17.39 -11.87
CA MET A 1 4.96 17.58 -12.16
C MET A 1 4.45 16.31 -12.81
N PRO A 2 3.22 15.85 -12.57
CA PRO A 2 2.62 14.92 -13.51
C PRO A 2 2.71 15.58 -14.89
N THR A 3 3.12 14.83 -15.89
CA THR A 3 3.25 15.26 -17.29
C THR A 3 1.90 15.65 -17.93
N LEU A 4 0.88 15.93 -17.11
CA LEU A 4 -0.53 15.94 -17.44
C LEU A 4 -1.19 17.19 -16.84
N ALA A 5 -1.77 18.01 -17.71
CA ALA A 5 -2.77 18.99 -17.29
C ALA A 5 -4.00 18.23 -16.78
N LYS A 6 -4.48 18.56 -15.58
CA LYS A 6 -5.63 17.89 -14.92
C LYS A 6 -6.88 17.84 -15.80
N ASP A 7 -7.04 18.80 -16.70
CA ASP A 7 -8.22 18.94 -17.56
C ASP A 7 -8.35 17.85 -18.66
N LEU A 8 -7.34 16.98 -18.80
CA LEU A 8 -7.34 15.88 -19.78
C LEU A 8 -7.63 14.50 -19.18
N LEU A 9 -7.78 14.40 -17.86
CA LEU A 9 -7.96 13.11 -17.19
C LEU A 9 -9.45 12.80 -16.99
N PRO A 10 -9.90 11.58 -17.29
CA PRO A 10 -11.29 11.21 -17.09
C PRO A 10 -11.65 11.29 -15.60
N PRO A 11 -12.82 11.87 -15.26
CA PRO A 11 -13.22 12.05 -13.86
C PRO A 11 -13.42 10.71 -13.16
N SER A 12 -13.03 10.63 -11.89
CA SER A 12 -13.37 9.47 -11.04
C SER A 12 -14.85 9.51 -10.68
N LYS A 13 -15.45 8.33 -10.52
CA LYS A 13 -16.82 8.19 -9.99
C LYS A 13 -16.82 8.05 -8.47
N PHE A 14 -15.67 7.82 -7.86
CA PHE A 14 -15.53 7.61 -6.42
C PHE A 14 -15.25 8.90 -5.68
N HIS A 15 -15.68 8.93 -4.41
CA HIS A 15 -15.50 10.08 -3.54
C HIS A 15 -14.65 9.65 -2.34
N PRO A 16 -13.43 10.20 -2.18
CA PRO A 16 -12.61 9.86 -1.04
C PRO A 16 -13.25 10.36 0.26
N SER A 17 -13.08 9.57 1.31
CA SER A 17 -13.37 9.97 2.69
C SER A 17 -12.08 9.87 3.51
N ILE A 18 -12.07 10.49 4.69
CA ILE A 18 -10.91 10.44 5.58
C ILE A 18 -11.36 10.22 7.01
N HIS A 19 -10.59 9.44 7.77
CA HIS A 19 -10.84 9.17 9.17
C HIS A 19 -10.93 10.50 9.98
N PRO A 20 -11.92 10.66 10.87
CA PRO A 20 -12.17 11.93 11.56
C PRO A 20 -11.00 12.37 12.46
N HIS A 21 -10.26 11.43 13.02
CA HIS A 21 -9.09 11.69 13.90
C HIS A 21 -7.75 11.76 13.15
N VAL A 22 -7.75 12.04 11.85
CA VAL A 22 -6.51 12.07 11.04
C VAL A 22 -5.43 12.96 11.64
N ASP A 23 -5.77 14.15 12.13
CA ASP A 23 -4.77 15.11 12.59
C ASP A 23 -4.10 14.66 13.90
N SER A 24 -4.88 14.13 14.85
CA SER A 24 -4.35 13.67 16.13
C SER A 24 -3.53 12.38 15.97
N VAL A 25 -4.03 11.42 15.18
CA VAL A 25 -3.34 10.15 14.94
C VAL A 25 -2.07 10.37 14.12
N ALA A 26 -2.11 11.23 13.09
CA ALA A 26 -0.92 11.57 12.33
C ALA A 26 0.14 12.24 13.20
N ALA A 27 -0.24 13.19 14.06
CA ALA A 27 0.70 13.82 14.97
C ALA A 27 1.34 12.81 15.94
N GLU A 28 0.56 11.89 16.52
CA GLU A 28 1.05 10.86 17.43
C GLU A 28 2.05 9.91 16.75
N VAL A 29 1.66 9.36 15.60
CA VAL A 29 2.45 8.37 14.87
C VAL A 29 3.71 9.02 14.29
N ASP A 30 3.61 10.20 13.68
CA ASP A 30 4.76 10.90 13.15
C ASP A 30 5.77 11.21 14.26
N ASP A 31 5.30 11.72 15.41
CA ASP A 31 6.16 11.98 16.57
C ASP A 31 6.86 10.72 17.09
N TYR A 32 6.15 9.58 17.10
CA TYR A 32 6.74 8.29 17.47
C TYR A 32 7.89 7.94 16.53
N PHE A 33 7.70 7.95 15.21
CA PHE A 33 8.78 7.62 14.27
C PHE A 33 9.90 8.66 14.30
N LEU A 34 9.58 9.95 14.42
CA LEU A 34 10.59 11.00 14.51
C LEU A 34 11.51 10.88 15.72
N ARG A 35 11.05 10.31 16.83
CA ARG A 35 11.86 10.07 18.03
C ARG A 35 12.67 8.79 17.96
N ASN A 36 12.16 7.78 17.26
CA ASN A 36 12.63 6.41 17.38
C ASN A 36 13.30 5.86 16.12
N TRP A 37 12.88 6.29 14.94
CA TRP A 37 13.46 5.86 13.67
C TRP A 37 14.78 6.59 13.40
N PRO A 38 15.83 5.89 12.93
CA PRO A 38 17.17 6.44 12.77
C PRO A 38 17.31 7.24 11.46
N PHE A 39 16.56 8.33 11.32
CA PHE A 39 16.70 9.24 10.18
C PHE A 39 18.13 9.79 10.10
N ARG A 40 18.71 9.81 8.89
CA ARG A 40 20.13 10.20 8.68
C ARG A 40 20.33 11.70 8.72
N SER A 41 19.27 12.49 8.56
CA SER A 41 19.34 13.96 8.56
C SER A 41 17.99 14.62 8.85
N GLU A 42 18.02 15.91 9.20
CA GLU A 42 16.80 16.74 9.30
C GLU A 42 16.05 16.85 7.96
N LYS A 43 16.76 16.73 6.83
CA LYS A 43 16.13 16.70 5.50
C LYS A 43 15.26 15.45 5.34
N GLU A 44 15.73 14.29 5.78
CA GLU A 44 14.94 13.04 5.76
C GLU A 44 13.75 13.13 6.72
N ARG A 45 13.93 13.70 7.92
CA ARG A 45 12.82 13.94 8.86
C ARG A 45 11.75 14.87 8.28
N ALA A 46 12.16 15.88 7.53
CA ALA A 46 11.23 16.76 6.82
C ALA A 46 10.52 16.04 5.67
N LYS A 47 11.24 15.23 4.89
CA LYS A 47 10.65 14.39 3.81
C LYS A 47 9.62 13.39 4.37
N PHE A 48 9.93 12.75 5.49
CA PHE A 48 9.04 11.85 6.21
C PHE A 48 7.72 12.53 6.59
N ARG A 49 7.79 13.67 7.29
CA ARG A 49 6.59 14.44 7.66
C ARG A 49 5.80 14.90 6.44
N ALA A 50 6.50 15.35 5.40
CA ALA A 50 5.86 15.82 4.17
C ALA A 50 5.13 14.69 3.44
N ALA A 51 5.62 13.44 3.49
CA ALA A 51 4.99 12.31 2.83
C ALA A 51 3.58 12.00 3.38
N GLY A 52 3.34 12.26 4.67
CA GLY A 52 2.03 12.10 5.31
C GLY A 52 1.54 10.65 5.28
N PHE A 53 2.33 9.70 5.81
CA PHE A 53 2.00 8.27 5.77
C PHE A 53 0.72 7.96 6.57
N SER A 54 0.58 8.50 7.77
CA SER A 54 -0.66 8.37 8.54
C SER A 54 -1.88 8.96 7.81
N ARG A 55 -1.67 9.99 6.97
CA ARG A 55 -2.73 10.59 6.18
C ARG A 55 -3.24 9.64 5.08
N VAL A 56 -2.37 8.92 4.37
CA VAL A 56 -2.82 7.91 3.40
C VAL A 56 -3.55 6.77 4.10
N THR A 57 -3.08 6.34 5.26
CA THR A 57 -3.76 5.30 6.03
C THR A 57 -5.18 5.72 6.44
N CYS A 58 -5.35 6.96 6.92
CA CYS A 58 -6.67 7.51 7.25
C CYS A 58 -7.58 7.71 6.03
N LEU A 59 -7.01 7.86 4.82
CA LEU A 59 -7.77 7.89 3.57
C LEU A 59 -8.16 6.48 3.10
N TYR A 60 -7.32 5.46 3.36
CA TYR A 60 -7.64 4.06 3.10
C TYR A 60 -8.72 3.50 4.02
N PHE A 61 -8.66 3.86 5.30
CA PHE A 61 -9.54 3.30 6.32
C PHE A 61 -10.35 4.40 7.02
N PRO A 62 -11.20 5.16 6.29
CA PRO A 62 -11.99 6.22 6.90
C PRO A 62 -13.07 5.70 7.84
N LEU A 63 -13.42 4.42 7.74
CA LEU A 63 -14.38 3.73 8.59
C LEU A 63 -13.72 2.92 9.73
N ALA A 64 -12.41 3.08 9.93
CA ALA A 64 -11.71 2.43 11.04
C ALA A 64 -12.31 2.83 12.40
N MET A 65 -12.18 1.95 13.38
CA MET A 65 -12.45 2.27 14.77
C MET A 65 -11.39 3.24 15.28
N ASP A 66 -11.82 4.23 16.06
CA ASP A 66 -10.97 5.28 16.65
C ASP A 66 -9.78 4.70 17.44
N ASP A 67 -9.98 3.58 18.14
CA ASP A 67 -8.98 2.89 18.95
C ASP A 67 -8.09 1.93 18.15
N ARG A 68 -8.31 1.77 16.84
CA ARG A 68 -7.55 0.85 15.97
C ARG A 68 -6.78 1.53 14.83
N ILE A 69 -7.22 2.70 14.38
CA ILE A 69 -6.58 3.40 13.25
C ILE A 69 -5.09 3.71 13.50
N GLY A 70 -4.70 3.94 14.75
CA GLY A 70 -3.31 4.18 15.14
C GLY A 70 -2.37 3.01 14.83
N PHE A 71 -2.83 1.77 15.01
CA PHE A 71 -2.04 0.57 14.67
C PHE A 71 -1.80 0.45 13.17
N ALA A 72 -2.84 0.70 12.37
CA ALA A 72 -2.71 0.70 10.91
C ALA A 72 -1.75 1.80 10.43
N CYS A 73 -1.84 3.00 11.02
CA CYS A 73 -0.93 4.09 10.69
C CYS A 73 0.52 3.73 11.00
N ARG A 74 0.78 3.10 12.17
CA ARG A 74 2.12 2.64 12.53
C ARG A 74 2.65 1.56 11.59
N LEU A 75 1.81 0.56 11.24
CA LEU A 75 2.19 -0.52 10.34
C LEU A 75 2.51 -0.01 8.94
N LEU A 76 1.62 0.77 8.32
CA LEU A 76 1.89 1.28 6.98
C LEU A 76 3.07 2.26 6.97
N THR A 77 3.26 3.05 8.03
CA THR A 77 4.41 3.95 8.15
C THR A 77 5.74 3.19 8.18
N VAL A 78 5.87 2.14 9.00
CA VAL A 78 7.11 1.35 9.05
C VAL A 78 7.35 0.61 7.74
N LEU A 79 6.30 0.10 7.09
CA LEU A 79 6.44 -0.55 5.78
C LEU A 79 6.89 0.43 4.68
N PHE A 80 6.38 1.67 4.65
CA PHE A 80 6.89 2.69 3.73
C PHE A 80 8.36 3.07 3.99
N LEU A 81 8.78 3.10 5.26
CA LEU A 81 10.16 3.37 5.62
C LEU A 81 11.10 2.22 5.22
N ILE A 82 10.64 0.97 5.36
CA ILE A 82 11.36 -0.23 4.90
C ILE A 82 11.43 -0.25 3.37
N ASP A 83 10.33 0.06 2.67
CA ASP A 83 10.26 0.17 1.21
C ASP A 83 11.34 1.11 0.66
N ASP A 84 11.47 2.32 1.22
CA ASP A 84 12.51 3.26 0.83
C ASP A 84 13.95 2.76 1.14
N LEU A 85 14.14 1.92 2.17
CA LEU A 85 15.45 1.33 2.47
C LEU A 85 15.81 0.21 1.50
N LEU A 86 14.85 -0.60 1.06
CA LEU A 86 15.08 -1.70 0.13
C LEU A 86 15.55 -1.21 -1.25
N GLU A 87 15.17 0.02 -1.65
CA GLU A 87 15.67 0.66 -2.88
C GLU A 87 17.21 0.86 -2.86
N GLU A 88 17.82 0.92 -1.67
CA GLU A 88 19.27 1.09 -1.49
C GLU A 88 20.04 -0.24 -1.42
N MET A 89 19.34 -1.39 -1.44
CA MET A 89 19.91 -2.72 -1.22
C MET A 89 19.90 -3.59 -2.49
N GLY A 90 20.75 -4.61 -2.52
CA GLY A 90 20.60 -5.74 -3.44
C GLY A 90 19.40 -6.61 -3.07
N LEU A 91 18.88 -7.41 -4.01
CA LEU A 91 17.69 -8.24 -3.73
C LEU A 91 17.96 -9.30 -2.65
N ASP A 92 19.16 -9.89 -2.66
CA ASP A 92 19.54 -10.88 -1.65
C ASP A 92 19.69 -10.22 -0.25
N GLU A 93 20.32 -9.04 -0.17
CA GLU A 93 20.44 -8.27 1.07
C GLU A 93 19.07 -7.81 1.61
N GLY A 94 18.21 -7.28 0.73
CA GLY A 94 16.85 -6.89 1.09
C GLY A 94 16.01 -8.07 1.54
N SER A 95 16.19 -9.25 0.93
CA SER A 95 15.48 -10.47 1.32
C SER A 95 15.92 -10.93 2.72
N GLU A 96 17.23 -10.92 3.01
CA GLU A 96 17.74 -11.23 4.35
C GLU A 96 17.22 -10.23 5.40
N TYR A 97 17.19 -8.94 5.05
CA TYR A 97 16.64 -7.88 5.90
C TYR A 97 15.17 -8.13 6.24
N ASN A 98 14.33 -8.42 5.23
CA ASN A 98 12.92 -8.68 5.41
C ASN A 98 12.65 -9.98 6.18
N GLU A 99 13.31 -11.09 5.86
CA GLU A 99 13.11 -12.36 6.58
C GLU A 99 13.47 -12.26 8.06
N LYS A 100 14.52 -11.49 8.40
CA LYS A 100 14.84 -11.21 9.81
C LYS A 100 13.69 -10.50 10.53
N LEU A 101 13.11 -9.46 9.91
CA LEU A 101 11.97 -8.74 10.46
C LEU A 101 10.70 -9.61 10.53
N ILE A 102 10.50 -10.54 9.59
CA ILE A 102 9.41 -11.51 9.63
C ILE A 102 9.55 -12.42 10.85
N SER A 103 10.73 -13.00 11.11
CA SER A 103 10.96 -13.84 12.29
C SER A 103 10.79 -13.06 13.61
N ILE A 104 11.20 -11.79 13.65
CA ILE A 104 10.95 -10.91 14.81
C ILE A 104 9.44 -10.65 14.99
N SER A 105 8.73 -10.37 13.90
CA SER A 105 7.28 -10.12 13.92
C SER A 105 6.48 -11.31 14.44
N ARG A 106 6.93 -12.53 14.13
CA ARG A 106 6.37 -13.79 14.66
C ARG A 106 6.75 -14.08 16.12
N GLY A 107 7.72 -13.36 16.68
CA GLY A 107 8.28 -13.66 17.99
C GLY A 107 9.17 -14.91 18.01
N GLU A 108 9.65 -15.37 16.85
CA GLU A 108 10.57 -16.52 16.73
C GLU A 108 11.97 -16.16 17.26
N ILE A 109 12.37 -14.89 17.08
CA ILE A 109 13.61 -14.33 17.60
C ILE A 109 13.33 -13.00 18.30
N PRO A 110 14.05 -12.66 19.39
CA PRO A 110 13.89 -11.38 20.06
C PRO A 110 14.48 -10.24 19.22
N PRO A 111 13.91 -9.01 19.30
CA PRO A 111 14.50 -7.85 18.65
C PRO A 111 15.76 -7.38 19.39
N ASP A 112 16.77 -6.92 18.64
CA ASP A 112 17.83 -6.11 19.23
C ASP A 112 17.29 -4.72 19.56
N ARG A 113 17.27 -4.37 20.86
CA ARG A 113 16.78 -3.08 21.35
C ARG A 113 17.66 -1.89 20.94
N ASN A 114 18.85 -2.13 20.36
CA ASN A 114 19.70 -1.10 19.76
C ASN A 114 19.40 -0.87 18.27
N ILE A 115 18.58 -1.70 17.64
CA ILE A 115 18.23 -1.60 16.22
C ILE A 115 16.75 -1.19 16.11
N PRO A 116 16.45 0.10 15.84
CA PRO A 116 15.09 0.64 15.84
C PRO A 116 14.03 -0.17 15.12
N VAL A 117 14.29 -0.55 13.86
CA VAL A 117 13.30 -1.27 13.05
C VAL A 117 12.90 -2.60 13.67
N GLU A 118 13.82 -3.30 14.34
CA GLU A 118 13.55 -4.61 14.94
C GLU A 118 12.54 -4.49 16.07
N TRP A 119 12.81 -3.60 17.02
CA TRP A 119 11.92 -3.46 18.17
C TRP A 119 10.64 -2.69 17.85
N ILE A 120 10.65 -1.76 16.88
CA ILE A 120 9.44 -1.13 16.38
C ILE A 120 8.50 -2.19 15.78
N MET A 121 9.02 -3.09 14.94
CA MET A 121 8.24 -4.18 14.35
C MET A 121 7.72 -5.13 15.43
N HIS A 122 8.59 -5.58 16.34
CA HIS A 122 8.19 -6.47 17.43
C HIS A 122 7.08 -5.86 18.30
N ASP A 123 7.30 -4.66 18.85
CA ASP A 123 6.37 -4.07 19.81
C ASP A 123 5.03 -3.71 19.13
N LEU A 124 5.05 -3.28 17.87
CA LEU A 124 3.83 -3.06 17.10
C LEU A 124 3.00 -4.34 16.96
N TRP A 125 3.62 -5.47 16.66
CA TRP A 125 2.90 -6.74 16.53
C TRP A 125 2.36 -7.24 17.88
N GLU A 126 3.11 -7.04 18.96
CA GLU A 126 2.62 -7.33 20.31
C GLU A 126 1.40 -6.48 20.65
N ASP A 127 1.43 -5.17 20.37
CA ASP A 127 0.30 -4.27 20.59
C ASP A 127 -0.92 -4.64 19.74
N VAL A 128 -0.70 -4.95 18.46
CA VAL A 128 -1.77 -5.37 17.52
C VAL A 128 -2.47 -6.64 18.02
N LYS A 129 -1.71 -7.65 18.42
CA LYS A 129 -2.24 -8.92 18.96
C LYS A 129 -2.87 -8.76 20.34
N ALA A 130 -2.34 -7.86 21.17
CA ALA A 130 -2.93 -7.54 22.47
C ALA A 130 -4.30 -6.87 22.33
N CYS A 131 -4.48 -6.03 21.31
CA CYS A 131 -5.77 -5.41 20.99
C CYS A 131 -6.78 -6.43 20.43
N ASP A 132 -6.36 -7.26 19.47
CA ASP A 132 -7.21 -8.29 18.85
C ASP A 132 -6.35 -9.42 18.28
N ALA A 133 -6.21 -10.50 19.05
CA ALA A 133 -5.34 -11.61 18.66
C ALA A 133 -5.78 -12.30 17.37
N VAL A 134 -7.09 -12.42 17.13
CA VAL A 134 -7.61 -13.14 15.96
C VAL A 134 -7.39 -12.34 14.68
N LEU A 135 -7.81 -11.07 14.67
CA LEU A 135 -7.60 -10.24 13.48
C LEU A 135 -6.13 -9.84 13.33
N GLY A 136 -5.40 -9.65 14.43
CA GLY A 136 -3.96 -9.36 14.41
C GLY A 136 -3.16 -10.45 13.72
N GLU A 137 -3.38 -11.72 14.06
CA GLU A 137 -2.72 -12.86 13.42
C GLU A 137 -3.04 -12.94 11.91
N GLN A 138 -4.28 -12.59 11.52
CA GLN A 138 -4.70 -12.62 10.12
C GLN A 138 -4.01 -11.59 9.22
N ILE A 139 -3.37 -10.54 9.78
CA ILE A 139 -2.64 -9.53 9.00
C ILE A 139 -1.20 -9.99 8.71
N MET A 140 -0.64 -10.88 9.54
CA MET A 140 0.79 -11.21 9.53
C MET A 140 1.24 -11.86 8.21
N GLU A 141 0.62 -12.97 7.79
CA GLU A 141 1.02 -13.63 6.54
C GLU A 141 0.81 -12.75 5.28
N PRO A 142 -0.28 -11.95 5.17
CA PRO A 142 -0.37 -10.94 4.13
C PRO A 142 0.77 -9.91 4.13
N VAL A 143 1.22 -9.44 5.29
CA VAL A 143 2.40 -8.55 5.40
C VAL A 143 3.66 -9.27 4.92
N PHE A 144 3.86 -10.51 5.33
CA PHE A 144 5.07 -11.27 4.99
C PHE A 144 5.12 -11.61 3.50
N THR A 145 3.96 -11.87 2.90
CA THR A 145 3.84 -12.06 1.45
C THR A 145 4.23 -10.79 0.70
N PHE A 146 3.76 -9.63 1.17
CA PHE A 146 4.15 -8.32 0.62
C PHE A 146 5.66 -8.09 0.76
N MET A 147 6.24 -8.29 1.95
CA MET A 147 7.67 -8.08 2.20
C MET A 147 8.56 -8.98 1.31
N ARG A 148 8.15 -10.23 1.07
CA ARG A 148 8.87 -11.14 0.17
C ARG A 148 8.75 -10.73 -1.30
N ALA A 149 7.62 -10.16 -1.71
CA ALA A 149 7.38 -9.70 -3.08
C ALA A 149 8.27 -8.51 -3.46
N GLN A 150 8.57 -7.62 -2.49
CA GLN A 150 9.45 -6.45 -2.71
C GLN A 150 10.85 -6.86 -3.21
N THR A 151 11.34 -8.03 -2.81
CA THR A 151 12.68 -8.53 -3.13
C THR A 151 12.66 -9.73 -4.09
N ASP A 152 11.52 -10.04 -4.71
CA ASP A 152 11.39 -11.15 -5.62
C ASP A 152 12.16 -10.89 -6.93
N LYS A 153 13.07 -11.79 -7.29
CA LYS A 153 13.91 -11.67 -8.50
C LYS A 153 13.11 -11.63 -9.81
N SER A 154 11.87 -12.14 -9.81
CA SER A 154 10.99 -12.08 -10.97
C SER A 154 10.67 -10.64 -11.40
N ARG A 155 10.71 -9.67 -10.48
CA ARG A 155 10.46 -8.24 -10.79
C ARG A 155 11.38 -7.66 -11.87
N LEU A 156 12.56 -8.26 -12.05
CA LEU A 156 13.55 -7.82 -13.05
C LEU A 156 13.28 -8.33 -14.47
N ALA A 157 12.30 -9.23 -14.65
CA ALA A 157 12.04 -9.94 -15.90
C ALA A 157 10.60 -9.79 -16.42
N ILE A 158 9.81 -8.91 -15.81
CA ILE A 158 8.41 -8.68 -16.21
C ILE A 158 8.37 -7.69 -17.37
N HIS A 159 7.87 -8.15 -18.52
CA HIS A 159 7.73 -7.33 -19.73
C HIS A 159 6.30 -7.29 -20.27
N GLN A 160 5.36 -8.01 -19.63
CA GLN A 160 3.98 -8.07 -20.08
C GLN A 160 3.00 -7.53 -19.06
N LEU A 161 2.00 -6.76 -19.51
CA LEU A 161 1.06 -6.11 -18.58
C LEU A 161 0.25 -7.13 -17.76
N GLY A 162 -0.12 -8.27 -18.35
CA GLY A 162 -0.83 -9.33 -17.64
C GLY A 162 0.00 -9.91 -16.49
N GLU A 163 1.23 -10.32 -16.80
CA GLU A 163 2.19 -10.84 -15.82
C GLU A 163 2.51 -9.80 -14.74
N TYR A 164 2.64 -8.53 -15.13
CA TYR A 164 2.83 -7.42 -14.21
C TYR A 164 1.70 -7.30 -13.20
N LEU A 165 0.44 -7.31 -13.64
CA LEU A 165 -0.70 -7.16 -12.75
C LEU A 165 -0.83 -8.32 -11.75
N GLU A 166 -0.45 -9.54 -12.14
CA GLU A 166 -0.42 -10.71 -11.25
C GLU A 166 0.68 -10.61 -10.19
N TYR A 167 1.88 -10.18 -10.58
CA TYR A 167 2.98 -9.90 -9.64
C TYR A 167 2.60 -8.76 -8.67
N ARG A 168 2.11 -7.65 -9.23
CA ARG A 168 1.88 -6.41 -8.51
C ARG A 168 0.71 -6.52 -7.52
N GLU A 169 -0.20 -7.48 -7.66
CA GLU A 169 -1.21 -7.77 -6.62
C GLU A 169 -0.56 -8.10 -5.26
N LYS A 170 0.56 -8.83 -5.27
CA LYS A 170 1.32 -9.16 -4.06
C LYS A 170 2.19 -7.99 -3.61
N ASP A 171 2.90 -7.39 -4.55
CA ASP A 171 3.88 -6.34 -4.29
C ASP A 171 3.24 -4.98 -3.91
N VAL A 172 2.02 -4.69 -4.35
CA VAL A 172 1.24 -3.53 -3.85
C VAL A 172 0.68 -3.77 -2.45
N GLY A 173 0.67 -5.03 -1.99
CA GLY A 173 0.18 -5.40 -0.67
C GLY A 173 -1.35 -5.38 -0.54
N GLN A 174 -2.12 -5.70 -1.59
CA GLN A 174 -3.58 -5.68 -1.49
C GLN A 174 -4.09 -6.60 -0.38
N ALA A 175 -3.54 -7.82 -0.26
CA ALA A 175 -3.93 -8.76 0.79
C ALA A 175 -3.68 -8.18 2.19
N LEU A 176 -2.56 -7.45 2.36
CA LEU A 176 -2.23 -6.71 3.58
C LEU A 176 -3.28 -5.63 3.85
N LEU A 177 -3.61 -4.78 2.86
CA LEU A 177 -4.57 -3.68 3.02
C LEU A 177 -5.98 -4.21 3.33
N SER A 178 -6.38 -5.28 2.67
CA SER A 178 -7.62 -6.02 2.91
C SER A 178 -7.70 -6.56 4.35
N ALA A 179 -6.66 -7.25 4.83
CA ALA A 179 -6.62 -7.75 6.21
C ALA A 179 -6.59 -6.61 7.24
N LEU A 180 -5.83 -5.56 6.97
CA LEU A 180 -5.72 -4.38 7.84
C LEU A 180 -7.03 -3.59 7.91
N GLN A 181 -7.79 -3.51 6.80
CA GLN A 181 -9.14 -2.95 6.81
C GLN A 181 -10.07 -3.73 7.74
N ARG A 182 -10.08 -5.07 7.65
CA ARG A 182 -10.87 -5.92 8.55
C ARG A 182 -10.48 -5.69 10.01
N TYR A 183 -9.17 -5.64 10.30
CA TYR A 183 -8.66 -5.36 11.63
C TYR A 183 -9.17 -4.02 12.16
N THR A 184 -8.98 -2.95 11.39
CA THR A 184 -9.32 -1.58 11.81
C THR A 184 -10.82 -1.38 11.97
N MET A 185 -11.64 -2.03 11.16
CA MET A 185 -13.11 -1.97 11.25
C MET A 185 -13.69 -2.99 12.24
N LYS A 186 -12.86 -3.88 12.83
CA LYS A 186 -13.29 -5.00 13.68
C LYS A 186 -14.29 -5.93 12.98
N ILE A 187 -14.04 -6.21 11.70
CA ILE A 187 -14.88 -7.07 10.87
C ILE A 187 -14.29 -8.48 10.84
N HIS A 188 -15.10 -9.48 11.21
CA HIS A 188 -14.74 -10.90 11.10
C HIS A 188 -15.51 -11.53 9.95
N LEU A 189 -14.77 -11.93 8.90
CA LEU A 189 -15.34 -12.60 7.73
C LEU A 189 -15.03 -14.09 7.75
N THR A 190 -15.98 -14.90 7.32
CA THR A 190 -15.77 -16.34 7.11
C THR A 190 -14.98 -16.60 5.82
N GLU A 191 -14.48 -17.82 5.62
CA GLU A 191 -13.84 -18.20 4.35
C GLU A 191 -14.77 -18.06 3.14
N GLU A 192 -16.09 -18.25 3.33
CA GLU A 192 -17.08 -18.02 2.28
C GLU A 192 -17.19 -16.53 1.95
N ASP A 193 -17.29 -15.67 2.96
CA ASP A 193 -17.34 -14.22 2.78
C ASP A 193 -16.10 -13.70 2.04
N LEU A 194 -14.92 -14.21 2.40
CA LEU A 194 -13.67 -13.90 1.71
C LEU A 194 -13.67 -14.37 0.26
N ARG A 195 -14.21 -15.57 -0.03
CA ARG A 195 -14.38 -16.03 -1.42
C ARG A 195 -15.34 -15.15 -2.22
N ILE A 196 -16.40 -14.64 -1.60
CA ILE A 196 -17.37 -13.73 -2.23
C ILE A 196 -16.72 -12.36 -2.53
N ALA A 197 -15.88 -11.86 -1.63
CA ALA A 197 -15.19 -10.58 -1.78
C ALA A 197 -13.98 -10.63 -2.73
N ALA A 198 -13.34 -11.78 -2.92
CA ALA A 198 -12.10 -11.93 -3.67
C ALA A 198 -12.11 -11.30 -5.09
N PRO A 199 -13.18 -11.39 -5.90
CA PRO A 199 -13.22 -10.70 -7.19
C PRO A 199 -13.16 -9.16 -7.07
N VAL A 200 -13.77 -8.60 -6.02
CA VAL A 200 -13.74 -7.17 -5.72
C VAL A 200 -12.33 -6.75 -5.28
N GLU A 201 -11.69 -7.55 -4.42
CA GLU A 201 -10.32 -7.32 -3.94
C GLU A 201 -9.31 -7.32 -5.09
N ARG A 202 -9.38 -8.29 -6.02
CA ARG A 202 -8.50 -8.35 -7.19
C ARG A 202 -8.68 -7.16 -8.13
N ASN A 203 -9.90 -6.67 -8.29
CA ASN A 203 -10.16 -5.46 -9.07
C ASN A 203 -9.59 -4.22 -8.36
N CYS A 204 -9.77 -4.11 -7.05
CA CYS A 204 -9.18 -3.06 -6.21
C CYS A 204 -7.65 -3.04 -6.33
N ALA A 205 -7.00 -4.21 -6.25
CA ALA A 205 -5.55 -4.35 -6.38
C ALA A 205 -5.01 -3.71 -7.66
N LYS A 206 -5.64 -4.02 -8.80
CA LYS A 206 -5.24 -3.49 -10.11
C LYS A 206 -5.33 -1.97 -10.15
N HIS A 207 -6.43 -1.41 -9.62
CA HIS A 207 -6.62 0.03 -9.56
C HIS A 207 -5.55 0.70 -8.69
N ILE A 208 -5.35 0.23 -7.46
CA ILE A 208 -4.37 0.81 -6.53
C ILE A 208 -2.95 0.71 -7.09
N ALA A 209 -2.57 -0.46 -7.61
CA ALA A 209 -1.25 -0.70 -8.21
C ALA A 209 -0.95 0.26 -9.35
N VAL A 210 -1.81 0.29 -10.37
CA VAL A 210 -1.57 1.10 -11.56
C VAL A 210 -1.66 2.59 -11.25
N LEU A 211 -2.57 3.00 -10.37
CA LEU A 211 -2.67 4.40 -10.00
C LEU A 211 -1.44 4.86 -9.20
N ASN A 212 -0.91 4.00 -8.33
CA ASN A 212 0.34 4.26 -7.64
C ASN A 212 1.47 4.46 -8.65
N ASP A 213 1.66 3.51 -9.58
CA ASP A 213 2.69 3.58 -10.62
C ASP A 213 2.64 4.87 -11.45
N ILE A 214 1.42 5.34 -11.79
CA ILE A 214 1.27 6.58 -12.55
C ILE A 214 1.84 7.77 -11.77
N TYR A 215 1.52 7.88 -10.48
CA TYR A 215 1.95 9.01 -9.65
C TYR A 215 3.40 8.87 -9.17
N SER A 216 3.84 7.65 -8.84
CA SER A 216 5.19 7.36 -8.34
C SER A 216 6.24 7.32 -9.46
N TRP A 217 5.85 7.28 -10.73
CA TRP A 217 6.75 7.14 -11.89
C TRP A 217 8.03 7.97 -11.80
N ASN A 218 7.93 9.27 -11.52
CA ASN A 218 9.10 10.15 -11.47
C ASN A 218 10.01 9.84 -10.26
N LYS A 219 9.42 9.41 -9.13
CA LYS A 219 10.18 8.96 -7.96
C LYS A 219 10.98 7.71 -8.30
N GLU A 220 10.31 6.71 -8.86
CA GLU A 220 10.91 5.42 -9.21
C GLU A 220 11.96 5.55 -10.31
N LEU A 221 11.71 6.37 -11.33
CA LEU A 221 12.69 6.66 -12.37
C LEU A 221 13.97 7.27 -11.78
N LEU A 222 13.84 8.29 -10.92
CA LEU A 222 15.00 8.89 -10.25
C LEU A 222 15.72 7.89 -9.34
N ALA A 223 14.98 7.05 -8.61
CA ALA A 223 15.56 6.01 -7.77
C ALA A 223 16.40 5.03 -8.60
N SER A 224 15.89 4.57 -9.74
CA SER A 224 16.61 3.65 -10.64
C SER A 224 17.91 4.23 -11.21
N GLU A 225 18.00 5.55 -11.34
CA GLU A 225 19.19 6.25 -11.83
C GLU A 225 20.23 6.52 -10.73
N THR A 226 19.82 6.50 -9.46
CA THR A 226 20.63 7.02 -8.34
C THR A 226 20.89 6.04 -7.19
N LEU A 227 20.10 4.98 -7.06
CA LEU A 227 20.17 4.00 -5.98
C LEU A 227 20.67 2.63 -6.48
N HIS A 228 20.42 1.56 -5.73
CA HIS A 228 20.95 0.24 -6.07
C HIS A 228 20.23 -0.34 -7.28
N HIS A 229 21.00 -0.77 -8.29
CA HIS A 229 20.47 -1.20 -9.59
C HIS A 229 19.46 -2.37 -9.54
N GLU A 230 19.48 -3.21 -8.50
CA GLU A 230 18.48 -4.27 -8.32
C GLU A 230 17.28 -3.82 -7.47
N GLY A 231 17.53 -3.24 -6.29
CA GLY A 231 16.47 -2.83 -5.35
C GLY A 231 15.62 -1.67 -5.88
N ALA A 232 16.25 -0.74 -6.59
CA ALA A 232 15.58 0.37 -7.27
C ALA A 232 15.28 0.10 -8.76
N ALA A 233 15.38 -1.16 -9.21
CA ALA A 233 14.99 -1.51 -10.57
C ALA A 233 13.52 -1.16 -10.82
N ILE A 234 13.24 -0.46 -11.91
CA ILE A 234 11.88 -0.07 -12.27
C ILE A 234 11.09 -1.34 -12.59
N CYS A 235 10.01 -1.53 -11.85
CA CYS A 235 8.98 -2.54 -12.11
C CYS A 235 7.63 -1.85 -12.00
N SER A 236 7.21 -1.20 -13.09
CA SER A 236 6.06 -0.28 -13.13
C SER A 236 5.22 -0.52 -14.37
N SER A 237 3.88 -0.47 -14.25
CA SER A 237 2.97 -0.59 -15.40
C SER A 237 3.21 0.50 -16.46
N VAL A 238 3.71 1.68 -16.04
CA VAL A 238 4.06 2.77 -16.96
C VAL A 238 5.16 2.34 -17.93
N GLN A 239 6.23 1.71 -17.43
CA GLN A 239 7.31 1.20 -18.28
C GLN A 239 6.82 0.03 -19.13
N VAL A 240 6.18 -0.97 -18.51
CA VAL A 240 5.71 -2.18 -19.21
C VAL A 240 4.80 -1.82 -20.38
N LEU A 241 3.79 -0.98 -20.15
CA LEU A 241 2.88 -0.57 -21.22
C LEU A 241 3.58 0.29 -22.28
N SER A 242 4.51 1.17 -21.88
CA SER A 242 5.29 2.00 -22.80
C SER A 242 6.09 1.12 -23.78
N GLU A 243 6.76 0.09 -23.27
CA GLU A 243 7.53 -0.87 -24.05
C GLU A 243 6.64 -1.72 -24.97
N GLU A 244 5.57 -2.31 -24.45
CA GLU A 244 4.66 -3.17 -25.22
C GLU A 244 3.99 -2.42 -26.39
N THR A 245 3.68 -1.14 -26.21
CA THR A 245 2.89 -0.36 -27.17
C THR A 245 3.71 0.62 -28.00
N ALA A 246 5.01 0.77 -27.71
CA ALA A 246 5.90 1.80 -28.27
C ALA A 246 5.38 3.25 -28.06
N LEU A 247 4.51 3.46 -27.08
CA LEU A 247 4.12 4.78 -26.61
C LEU A 247 5.24 5.35 -25.72
N ASN A 248 5.28 6.68 -25.55
CA ASN A 248 6.12 7.26 -24.50
C ASN A 248 5.43 7.15 -23.13
N HIS A 249 6.20 7.28 -22.04
CA HIS A 249 5.69 7.14 -20.66
C HIS A 249 4.47 8.02 -20.38
N ALA A 250 4.47 9.28 -20.86
CA ALA A 250 3.33 10.18 -20.67
C ALA A 250 2.06 9.71 -21.38
N ALA A 251 2.19 9.09 -22.56
CA ALA A 251 1.08 8.47 -23.26
C ALA A 251 0.61 7.18 -22.60
N ALA A 252 1.54 6.34 -22.14
CA ALA A 252 1.23 5.13 -21.36
C ALA A 252 0.44 5.49 -20.08
N GLN A 253 0.88 6.50 -19.32
CA GLN A 253 0.16 7.01 -18.14
C GLN A 253 -1.30 7.42 -18.46
N ARG A 254 -1.58 8.04 -19.61
CA ARG A 254 -2.96 8.40 -20.00
C ARG A 254 -3.83 7.19 -20.31
N VAL A 255 -3.24 6.17 -20.94
CA VAL A 255 -3.95 4.91 -21.22
C VAL A 255 -4.25 4.18 -19.92
N LEU A 256 -3.25 4.03 -19.06
CA LEU A 256 -3.39 3.43 -17.72
C LEU A 256 -4.42 4.16 -16.87
N TRP A 257 -4.46 5.49 -16.93
CA TRP A 257 -5.48 6.27 -16.23
C TRP A 257 -6.89 5.93 -16.68
N THR A 258 -7.09 5.75 -17.99
CA THR A 258 -8.37 5.31 -18.54
C THR A 258 -8.73 3.92 -18.01
N MET A 259 -7.75 3.00 -17.95
CA MET A 259 -7.94 1.67 -17.37
C MET A 259 -8.34 1.73 -15.90
N CYS A 260 -7.76 2.63 -15.09
CA CYS A 260 -8.20 2.86 -13.72
C CYS A 260 -9.69 3.20 -13.64
N ARG A 261 -10.20 4.07 -14.52
CA ARG A 261 -11.64 4.41 -14.56
C ARG A 261 -12.53 3.25 -15.01
N GLU A 262 -12.03 2.38 -15.88
CA GLU A 262 -12.73 1.14 -16.21
C GLU A 262 -12.80 0.20 -14.99
N TRP A 263 -11.72 0.07 -14.21
CA TRP A 263 -11.75 -0.71 -12.96
C TRP A 263 -12.68 -0.11 -11.91
N GLU A 264 -12.89 1.20 -11.84
CA GLU A 264 -13.94 1.79 -11.00
C GLU A 264 -15.35 1.36 -11.45
N SER A 265 -15.56 1.28 -12.77
CA SER A 265 -16.85 0.86 -13.32
C SER A 265 -17.10 -0.62 -13.05
N VAL A 266 -16.09 -1.48 -13.28
CA VAL A 266 -16.11 -2.91 -12.92
C VAL A 266 -16.33 -3.10 -11.43
N HIS A 267 -15.69 -2.30 -10.57
CA HIS A 267 -15.91 -2.39 -9.12
C HIS A 267 -17.39 -2.17 -8.78
N ARG A 268 -18.03 -1.12 -9.30
CA ARG A 268 -19.45 -0.84 -9.03
C ARG A 268 -20.38 -1.97 -9.50
N GLU A 269 -20.06 -2.61 -10.62
CA GLU A 269 -20.79 -3.77 -11.11
C GLU A 269 -20.61 -4.95 -10.16
N LEU A 270 -19.37 -5.26 -9.77
CA LEU A 270 -19.07 -6.33 -8.83
C LEU A 270 -19.77 -6.11 -7.47
N VAL A 271 -19.76 -4.89 -6.93
CA VAL A 271 -20.48 -4.56 -5.68
C VAL A 271 -21.97 -4.81 -5.83
N ARG A 272 -22.60 -4.30 -6.91
CA ARG A 272 -24.02 -4.52 -7.17
C ARG A 272 -24.38 -5.99 -7.25
N GLU A 273 -23.58 -6.81 -7.94
CA GLU A 273 -23.79 -8.26 -7.99
C GLU A 273 -23.79 -8.89 -6.59
N ARG A 274 -22.94 -8.42 -5.66
CA ARG A 274 -22.89 -8.93 -4.28
C ARG A 274 -24.13 -8.52 -3.50
N GLU A 275 -24.61 -7.29 -3.69
CA GLU A 275 -25.88 -6.84 -3.12
C GLU A 275 -27.07 -7.68 -3.64
N GLU A 276 -27.11 -7.99 -4.93
CA GLU A 276 -28.19 -8.76 -5.57
C GLU A 276 -28.25 -10.22 -5.08
N ILE A 277 -27.12 -10.85 -4.76
CA ILE A 277 -27.09 -12.18 -4.13
C ILE A 277 -27.33 -12.15 -2.62
N GLY A 278 -27.57 -10.97 -2.04
CA GLY A 278 -27.98 -10.80 -0.65
C GLY A 278 -26.85 -10.60 0.36
N CYS A 279 -25.65 -10.18 -0.07
CA CYS A 279 -24.59 -9.74 0.84
C CYS A 279 -25.08 -8.56 1.69
N LYS A 280 -24.78 -8.58 2.99
CA LYS A 280 -25.26 -7.57 3.96
C LYS A 280 -24.35 -7.53 5.19
N GLY A 281 -24.51 -6.48 6.00
CA GLY A 281 -23.74 -6.28 7.23
C GLY A 281 -22.24 -6.18 6.94
N ASP A 282 -21.43 -6.77 7.81
CA ASP A 282 -19.97 -6.71 7.79
C ASP A 282 -19.32 -7.01 6.43
N LEU A 283 -19.84 -7.98 5.66
CA LEU A 283 -19.32 -8.28 4.32
C LEU A 283 -19.54 -7.11 3.36
N LEU A 284 -20.71 -6.48 3.39
CA LEU A 284 -21.02 -5.35 2.51
C LEU A 284 -20.25 -4.09 2.95
N ASP A 285 -20.13 -3.85 4.26
CA ASP A 285 -19.32 -2.77 4.81
C ASP A 285 -17.84 -2.92 4.43
N TYR A 286 -17.32 -4.15 4.48
CA TYR A 286 -15.99 -4.49 4.01
C TYR A 286 -15.80 -4.21 2.50
N ILE A 287 -16.75 -4.66 1.68
CA ILE A 287 -16.72 -4.44 0.23
C ILE A 287 -16.74 -2.93 -0.09
N HIS A 288 -17.59 -2.15 0.58
CA HIS A 288 -17.60 -0.69 0.43
C HIS A 288 -16.31 -0.02 0.90
N GLY A 289 -15.65 -0.58 1.93
CA GLY A 289 -14.32 -0.12 2.36
C GLY A 289 -13.27 -0.14 1.26
N LEU A 290 -13.35 -1.08 0.32
CA LEU A 290 -12.41 -1.17 -0.81
C LEU A 290 -12.53 0.04 -1.77
N GLU A 291 -13.71 0.64 -1.90
CA GLU A 291 -13.89 1.90 -2.65
C GLU A 291 -13.10 3.05 -2.02
N TYR A 292 -13.06 3.11 -0.68
CA TYR A 292 -12.28 4.10 0.05
C TYR A 292 -10.77 3.87 -0.11
N GLN A 293 -10.30 2.62 -0.20
CA GLN A 293 -8.89 2.36 -0.50
C GLN A 293 -8.50 2.94 -1.87
N MET A 294 -9.28 2.66 -2.92
CA MET A 294 -8.99 3.16 -4.27
C MET A 294 -9.05 4.70 -4.35
N SER A 295 -10.13 5.30 -3.85
CA SER A 295 -10.30 6.76 -3.88
C SER A 295 -9.35 7.51 -2.94
N GLY A 296 -9.05 6.92 -1.79
CA GLY A 296 -8.07 7.40 -0.84
C GLY A 296 -6.64 7.37 -1.40
N ASN A 297 -6.29 6.30 -2.12
CA ASN A 297 -5.00 6.17 -2.81
C ASN A 297 -4.81 7.33 -3.78
N GLU A 298 -5.82 7.56 -4.62
CA GLU A 298 -5.81 8.63 -5.60
C GLU A 298 -5.65 9.98 -4.93
N ARG A 299 -6.45 10.25 -3.91
CA ARG A 299 -6.45 11.55 -3.24
C ARG A 299 -5.12 11.87 -2.56
N TRP A 300 -4.49 10.88 -1.95
CA TRP A 300 -3.16 11.05 -1.37
C TRP A 300 -2.09 11.21 -2.45
N SER A 301 -2.08 10.33 -3.45
CA SER A 301 -1.08 10.33 -4.52
C SER A 301 -1.11 11.63 -5.34
N GLU A 302 -2.28 12.24 -5.51
CA GLU A 302 -2.46 13.55 -6.14
C GLU A 302 -1.72 14.69 -5.42
N SER A 303 -1.56 14.58 -4.10
CA SER A 303 -1.16 15.71 -3.25
C SER A 303 0.13 15.49 -2.46
N THR A 304 0.61 14.26 -2.34
CA THR A 304 1.77 13.95 -1.51
C THR A 304 3.08 14.48 -2.11
N PRO A 305 3.86 15.31 -1.38
CA PRO A 305 5.21 15.69 -1.76
C PRO A 305 6.15 14.51 -2.04
N ARG A 306 5.81 13.29 -1.56
CA ARG A 306 6.56 12.07 -1.90
C ARG A 306 6.66 11.85 -3.41
N TYR A 307 5.63 12.23 -4.18
CA TYR A 307 5.59 12.08 -5.64
C TYR A 307 5.76 13.39 -6.41
N HIS A 308 5.70 14.53 -5.72
CA HIS A 308 5.72 15.87 -6.32
C HIS A 308 6.90 16.71 -5.82
N PHE A 309 8.10 16.37 -6.25
CA PHE A 309 9.34 17.12 -5.98
C PHE A 309 10.03 17.62 -7.25
#